data_AF-A0A3S4XMB6-F1
#
_entry.id   AF-A0A3S4XMB6-F1
#
_cell.length_a   1.000
_cell.length_b   1.000
_cell.length_c   1.000
_cell.angle_alpha   90.00
_cell.angle_beta   90.00
_cell.angle_gamma   90.00
#
_symmetry.space_group_name_H-M   'P 1'
#
loop_
_entity.id
_entity.type
_entity.pdbx_description
1 polymer ?
#
loop_
_entity_poly.entity_id
_entity_poly.type
_entity_poly.pdbx_seq_one_letter_code
_entity_poly.pdbx_strand_id
1 'polypeptide(L)'
;MASQNPVRTNSPVYQPEWVETWGFRVDDPKDAKTAIFTCIVDTLGIKAIPGNISPITEYGVHDGKLIGCRWNILQAMDTYFLNGGHAEAVKLVLGTSSHPMRKDLEQLIGGCAPVAVQTLNSAPAAIQSRAYYP
;
A
#
# COMPACT_ATOMS: atom_id res chain seq x y z
N MET A 1 6.45 -7.20 18.45
CA MET A 1 7.23 -8.20 17.68
C MET A 1 6.87 -7.99 16.21
N ALA A 2 7.83 -7.91 15.30
CA ALA A 2 7.52 -7.77 13.87
C ALA A 2 6.83 -9.06 13.39
N SER A 3 5.68 -8.91 12.73
CA SER A 3 4.96 -10.03 12.11
C SER A 3 5.88 -10.76 11.12
N GLN A 4 5.93 -12.09 11.19
CA GLN A 4 6.68 -12.88 10.21
C GLN A 4 6.01 -12.68 8.85
N ASN A 5 6.80 -12.34 7.85
CA ASN A 5 6.32 -12.23 6.46
C ASN A 5 5.84 -13.63 5.99
N PRO A 6 4.53 -13.83 5.77
CA PRO A 6 3.98 -15.14 5.42
C PRO A 6 4.34 -15.59 3.99
N VAL A 7 4.98 -14.72 3.19
CA VAL A 7 5.39 -15.01 1.80
C VAL A 7 6.66 -15.89 1.73
N ARG A 8 7.22 -16.32 2.87
CA ARG A 8 8.44 -17.14 2.92
C ARG A 8 8.22 -18.65 3.06
N THR A 9 6.98 -19.12 3.20
CA THR A 9 6.67 -20.55 3.28
C THR A 9 6.35 -21.10 1.89
N ASN A 10 7.17 -22.05 1.42
CA ASN A 10 6.99 -22.77 0.14
C ASN A 10 5.75 -23.68 0.20
N SER A 11 4.55 -23.12 0.06
CA SER A 11 3.30 -23.86 -0.13
C SER A 11 2.90 -23.85 -1.61
N PRO A 12 2.37 -24.97 -2.17
CA PRO A 12 1.88 -25.02 -3.55
C PRO A 12 0.64 -24.13 -3.80
N VAL A 13 -0.03 -23.68 -2.74
CA VAL A 13 -1.09 -22.67 -2.79
C VAL A 13 -0.79 -21.65 -1.69
N TYR A 14 -0.50 -20.40 -2.07
CA TYR A 14 -0.37 -19.30 -1.13
C TYR A 14 -1.74 -19.01 -0.51
N GLN A 15 -1.90 -19.39 0.75
CA GLN A 15 -3.02 -19.00 1.60
C GLN A 15 -2.47 -17.90 2.50
N PRO A 16 -2.70 -16.60 2.22
CA PRO A 16 -2.33 -15.60 3.21
C PRO A 16 -3.14 -15.91 4.46
N GLU A 17 -2.46 -16.19 5.58
CA GLU A 17 -3.08 -15.86 6.85
C GLU A 17 -3.40 -14.36 6.77
N TRP A 18 -4.67 -14.00 6.89
CA TRP A 18 -5.08 -12.60 6.87
C TRP A 18 -4.42 -11.92 8.07
N VAL A 19 -3.35 -11.19 7.79
CA VAL A 19 -2.61 -10.47 8.81
C VAL A 19 -3.37 -9.19 9.10
N GLU A 20 -4.23 -9.22 10.11
CA GLU A 20 -4.98 -8.04 10.58
C GLU A 20 -4.06 -7.02 11.24
N THR A 21 -2.91 -7.46 11.77
CA THR A 21 -1.94 -6.58 12.42
C THR A 21 -0.56 -6.71 11.76
N TRP A 22 -0.09 -5.65 11.14
CA TRP A 22 1.20 -5.61 10.46
C TRP A 22 1.90 -4.27 10.64
N GLY A 23 3.14 -4.18 10.22
CA GLY A 23 3.89 -2.94 10.25
C GLY A 23 5.21 -3.06 9.56
N PHE A 24 5.80 -1.92 9.25
CA PHE A 24 7.13 -1.83 8.67
C PHE A 24 7.88 -0.64 9.26
N ARG A 25 9.19 -0.75 9.27
CA ARG A 25 10.11 0.29 9.70
C ARG A 25 11.05 0.60 8.56
N VAL A 26 11.26 1.88 8.30
CA VAL A 26 12.22 2.35 7.31
C VAL A 26 13.41 2.89 8.07
N ASP A 27 14.55 2.22 7.89
CA ASP A 27 15.81 2.59 8.54
C ASP A 27 16.63 3.55 7.69
N ASP A 28 17.50 4.31 8.35
CA ASP A 28 18.48 5.15 7.68
C ASP A 28 19.47 4.27 6.91
N PRO A 29 19.71 4.54 5.60
CA PRO A 29 20.64 3.73 4.81
C PRO A 29 22.09 3.80 5.32
N LYS A 30 22.44 4.81 6.12
CA LYS A 30 23.77 4.98 6.72
C LYS A 30 23.85 4.45 8.15
N ASP A 31 22.72 4.26 8.82
CA ASP A 31 22.65 3.70 10.17
C ASP A 31 21.34 2.93 10.37
N ALA A 32 21.41 1.60 10.20
CA ALA A 32 20.26 0.71 10.37
C ALA A 32 19.65 0.73 11.78
N LYS A 33 20.32 1.30 12.79
CA LYS A 33 19.76 1.45 14.14
C LYS A 33 18.85 2.66 14.26
N THR A 34 18.99 3.63 13.37
CA THR A 34 18.22 4.88 13.37
C THR A 34 17.08 4.79 12.37
N ALA A 35 15.84 4.91 12.85
CA ALA A 35 14.67 4.92 11.98
C ALA A 35 14.50 6.28 11.29
N ILE A 36 14.04 6.25 10.04
CA ILE A 36 13.40 7.38 9.37
C ILE A 36 11.96 7.47 9.87
N PHE A 37 11.19 6.39 9.79
CA PHE A 37 9.85 6.27 10.36
C PHE A 37 9.44 4.80 10.55
N THR A 38 8.36 4.58 11.30
CA THR A 38 7.73 3.27 11.50
C THR A 38 6.22 3.41 11.32
N CYS A 39 5.62 2.52 10.54
CA CYS A 39 4.18 2.42 10.36
C CYS A 39 3.69 1.11 10.98
N ILE A 40 2.64 1.19 11.78
CA ILE A 40 1.96 0.05 12.40
C ILE A 40 0.48 0.15 12.04
N VAL A 41 -0.10 -0.97 11.64
CA VAL A 41 -1.49 -1.09 11.26
C VAL A 41 -2.12 -2.25 12.01
N ASP A 42 -3.30 -2.02 12.58
CA ASP A 42 -4.11 -3.02 13.25
C ASP A 42 -5.58 -2.85 12.85
N THR A 43 -6.06 -3.73 11.99
CA THR A 43 -7.44 -3.73 11.49
C THR A 43 -8.36 -4.69 12.25
N LEU A 44 -7.88 -5.28 13.35
CA LEU A 44 -8.66 -6.25 14.13
C LEU A 44 -10.01 -5.65 14.56
N GLY A 45 -11.09 -6.36 14.23
CA GLY A 45 -12.46 -5.93 14.55
C GLY A 45 -13.02 -4.82 13.66
N ILE A 46 -12.26 -4.32 12.68
CA ILE A 46 -12.74 -3.37 11.67
C ILE A 46 -13.28 -4.15 10.47
N LYS A 47 -14.52 -3.86 10.08
CA LYS A 47 -15.16 -4.52 8.94
C LYS A 47 -14.58 -4.01 7.62
N ALA A 48 -13.98 -4.91 6.84
CA ALA A 48 -13.56 -4.63 5.46
C ALA A 48 -14.77 -4.40 4.54
N ILE A 49 -14.60 -3.48 3.59
CA ILE A 49 -15.53 -3.26 2.46
C ILE A 49 -14.74 -3.47 1.17
N PRO A 50 -15.27 -4.22 0.19
CA PRO A 50 -14.65 -4.35 -1.12
C PRO A 50 -14.50 -2.99 -1.81
N GLY A 51 -13.26 -2.60 -2.12
CA GLY A 51 -12.91 -1.40 -2.88
C GLY A 51 -12.28 -1.77 -4.22
N ASN A 52 -12.59 -1.03 -5.28
CA ASN A 52 -11.99 -1.25 -6.60
C ASN A 52 -11.21 0.00 -7.05
N ILE A 53 -10.03 -0.20 -7.63
CA ILE A 53 -9.29 0.89 -8.28
C ILE A 53 -9.94 1.11 -9.65
N SER A 54 -10.28 2.36 -9.95
CA SER A 54 -10.70 2.72 -11.30
C SER A 54 -9.64 2.27 -12.32
N PRO A 55 -10.03 1.74 -13.50
CA PRO A 55 -9.08 1.37 -14.53
C PRO A 55 -8.10 2.50 -14.83
N ILE A 56 -6.82 2.18 -14.89
CA ILE A 56 -5.78 3.16 -15.21
C ILE A 56 -5.65 3.22 -16.73
N THR A 57 -5.67 4.43 -17.29
CA THR A 57 -5.36 4.62 -18.72
C THR A 57 -3.92 5.06 -18.84
N GLU A 58 -3.13 4.25 -19.54
CA GLU A 58 -1.76 4.57 -19.92
C GLU A 58 -1.77 5.21 -21.31
N TYR A 59 -0.89 6.20 -21.51
CA TYR A 59 -0.68 6.85 -22.80
C TYR A 59 0.75 6.62 -23.26
N GLY A 60 0.92 6.44 -24.56
CA GLY A 60 2.22 6.25 -25.20
C GLY A 60 2.23 6.78 -26.64
N VAL A 61 3.36 6.60 -27.32
CA VAL A 61 3.51 6.99 -28.73
C VAL A 61 4.00 5.80 -29.53
N HIS A 62 3.36 5.54 -30.67
CA HIS A 62 3.76 4.54 -31.65
C HIS A 62 3.66 5.13 -33.06
N ASP A 63 4.74 5.06 -33.85
CA ASP A 63 4.85 5.66 -35.19
C ASP A 63 4.41 7.13 -35.26
N GLY A 64 4.80 7.92 -34.25
CA GLY A 64 4.46 9.34 -34.15
C GLY A 64 2.99 9.63 -33.80
N LYS A 65 2.19 8.61 -33.48
CA LYS A 65 0.78 8.74 -33.09
C LYS A 65 0.59 8.40 -31.62
N LEU A 66 -0.32 9.13 -30.97
CA LEU A 66 -0.77 8.84 -29.61
C LEU A 66 -1.49 7.48 -29.58
N ILE A 67 -1.17 6.65 -28.59
CA ILE A 67 -1.90 5.43 -28.27
C ILE A 67 -2.33 5.46 -26.81
N GLY A 68 -3.50 4.87 -26.53
CA GLY A 68 -4.01 4.65 -25.18
C GLY A 68 -4.11 3.15 -24.88
N CYS A 69 -3.96 2.77 -23.61
CA CYS A 69 -4.16 1.40 -23.14
C CYS A 69 -4.85 1.41 -21.77
N ARG A 70 -5.74 0.44 -21.51
CA ARG A 70 -6.39 0.28 -20.19
C ARG A 70 -5.79 -0.87 -19.40
N TRP A 71 -5.39 -0.57 -18.16
CA TRP A 71 -5.14 -1.55 -17.11
C TRP A 71 -6.42 -1.78 -16.31
N ASN A 72 -6.90 -3.03 -16.33
CA ASN A 72 -8.03 -3.46 -15.51
C ASN A 72 -7.50 -4.22 -14.31
N ILE A 73 -7.65 -3.66 -13.12
CA ILE A 73 -7.34 -4.36 -11.87
C ILE A 73 -8.47 -5.35 -11.60
N LEU A 74 -8.15 -6.64 -11.53
CA LEU A 74 -9.16 -7.70 -11.61
C LEU A 74 -9.81 -8.07 -10.27
N GLN A 75 -9.27 -7.58 -9.15
CA GLN A 75 -9.71 -7.97 -7.82
C GLN A 75 -10.07 -6.74 -7.00
N ALA A 76 -11.20 -6.83 -6.30
CA ALA A 76 -11.50 -5.88 -5.25
C ALA A 76 -10.47 -6.06 -4.12
N MET A 77 -10.05 -4.94 -3.53
CA MET A 77 -9.20 -4.87 -2.36
C MET A 77 -10.07 -4.79 -1.12
N ASP A 78 -9.60 -5.35 -0.01
CA ASP A 78 -10.22 -5.07 1.26
C ASP A 78 -9.86 -3.64 1.69
N THR A 79 -10.87 -2.80 1.84
CA THR A 79 -10.75 -1.41 2.27
C THR A 79 -11.39 -1.24 3.64
N TYR A 80 -10.59 -0.82 4.61
CA TYR A 80 -11.00 -0.55 5.98
C TYR A 80 -11.07 0.97 6.15
N PHE A 81 -12.27 1.54 6.16
CA PHE A 81 -12.43 2.98 6.39
C PHE A 81 -12.27 3.29 7.88
N LEU A 82 -11.47 4.31 8.20
CA LEU A 82 -11.14 4.71 9.56
C LEU A 82 -11.91 5.96 10.01
N ASN A 83 -12.53 6.66 9.05
CA ASN A 83 -13.41 7.80 9.30
C ASN A 83 -14.57 7.38 10.20
N GLY A 84 -14.65 7.94 11.41
CA GLY A 84 -15.77 7.69 12.34
C GLY A 84 -15.42 6.95 13.63
N GLY A 85 -14.14 6.64 13.89
CA GLY A 85 -13.72 6.16 15.22
C GLY A 85 -12.55 5.19 15.29
N HIS A 86 -11.81 4.96 14.20
CA HIS A 86 -10.74 3.96 14.15
C HIS A 86 -9.38 4.52 13.72
N ALA A 87 -9.13 5.81 13.96
CA ALA A 87 -7.85 6.43 13.57
C ALA A 87 -6.64 5.78 14.26
N GLU A 88 -6.84 5.19 15.44
CA GLU A 88 -5.84 4.45 16.21
C GLU A 88 -5.37 3.16 15.55
N ALA A 89 -6.13 2.63 14.59
CA ALA A 89 -5.77 1.47 13.79
C ALA A 89 -4.49 1.70 12.98
N VAL A 90 -4.09 2.96 12.75
CA VAL A 90 -2.87 3.30 12.03
C VAL A 90 -2.01 4.22 12.88
N LYS A 91 -0.78 3.79 13.15
CA LYS A 91 0.22 4.58 13.87
C LYS A 91 1.44 4.81 13.00
N LEU A 92 1.65 6.07 12.63
CA LEU A 92 2.88 6.53 12.00
C LEU A 92 3.77 7.23 13.05
N VAL A 93 4.98 6.73 13.25
CA VAL A 93 5.96 7.29 14.19
C VAL A 93 7.17 7.75 13.40
N LEU A 94 7.47 9.05 13.48
CA LEU A 94 8.72 9.59 12.93
C LEU A 94 9.90 9.15 13.81
N GLY A 95 10.98 8.70 13.17
CA GLY A 95 12.23 8.40 13.85
C GLY A 95 13.11 9.64 14.04
N THR A 96 14.37 9.42 14.43
CA THR A 96 15.34 10.49 14.71
C THR A 96 16.34 10.74 13.58
N SER A 97 16.24 10.01 12.46
CA SER A 97 17.12 10.20 11.30
C SER A 97 17.07 11.63 10.76
N SER A 98 18.22 12.12 10.29
CA SER A 98 18.33 13.39 9.57
C SER A 98 18.06 13.27 8.07
N HIS A 99 17.74 12.06 7.58
CA HIS A 99 17.46 11.79 6.17
C HIS A 99 16.31 12.68 5.64
N PRO A 100 16.42 13.27 4.44
CA PRO A 100 15.40 14.18 3.87
C PRO A 100 13.98 13.61 3.89
N MET A 101 13.84 12.32 3.56
CA MET A 101 12.55 11.59 3.60
C MET A 101 11.78 11.76 4.92
N ARG A 102 12.44 11.84 6.08
CA ARG A 102 11.74 12.06 7.36
C ARG A 102 11.02 13.41 7.36
N LYS A 103 11.73 14.46 6.93
CA LYS A 103 11.20 15.83 6.86
C LYS A 103 10.09 15.93 5.82
N ASP A 104 10.29 15.31 4.66
CA ASP A 104 9.29 15.30 3.59
C ASP A 104 8.00 14.61 4.05
N LEU A 105 8.12 13.48 4.74
CA LEU A 105 6.98 12.76 5.31
C LEU A 105 6.24 13.58 6.37
N GLU A 106 6.98 14.21 7.29
CA GLU A 106 6.43 15.10 8.31
C GLU A 106 5.66 16.26 7.69
N GLN A 107 6.21 16.90 6.67
CA GLN A 107 5.58 18.00 5.94
C GLN A 107 4.33 17.54 5.17
N LEU A 108 4.37 16.36 4.56
CA LEU A 108 3.28 15.88 3.70
C LEU A 108 2.07 15.39 4.52
N ILE A 109 2.30 14.67 5.63
CA ILE A 109 1.23 13.95 6.34
C ILE A 109 1.29 14.03 7.88
N GLY A 110 2.23 14.77 8.48
CA GLY A 110 2.47 14.76 9.93
C GLY A 110 1.27 15.18 10.80
N GLY A 111 0.32 15.94 10.26
CA GLY A 111 -0.92 16.34 10.94
C GLY A 111 -2.20 15.71 10.36
N CYS A 112 -2.06 14.79 9.41
CA CYS A 112 -3.20 14.20 8.71
C CYS A 112 -3.73 12.98 9.46
N ALA A 113 -5.05 12.92 9.63
CA ALA A 113 -5.70 11.71 10.14
C ALA A 113 -5.67 10.61 9.06
N PRO A 114 -5.42 9.34 9.44
CA PRO A 114 -5.53 8.23 8.51
C PRO A 114 -7.01 8.03 8.13
N VAL A 115 -7.27 7.83 6.84
CA VAL A 115 -8.64 7.76 6.29
C VAL A 115 -9.06 6.32 6.01
N ALA A 116 -8.14 5.51 5.49
CA ALA A 116 -8.41 4.12 5.16
C ALA A 116 -7.12 3.28 5.14
N VAL A 117 -7.27 1.97 5.35
CA VAL A 117 -6.26 0.95 5.03
C VAL A 117 -6.77 0.14 3.85
N GLN A 118 -5.92 -0.11 2.86
CA GLN A 118 -6.22 -1.02 1.76
C GLN A 118 -5.20 -2.15 1.74
N THR A 119 -5.67 -3.38 1.81
CA THR A 119 -4.82 -4.56 1.69
C THR A 119 -4.99 -5.17 0.30
N LEU A 120 -3.86 -5.44 -0.35
CA LEU A 120 -3.80 -6.07 -1.66
C LEU A 120 -3.05 -7.39 -1.52
N ASN A 121 -3.63 -8.48 -2.01
CA ASN A 121 -2.92 -9.73 -2.24
C ASN A 121 -2.49 -9.80 -3.71
N SER A 122 -1.22 -10.11 -3.96
CA SER A 122 -0.60 -10.09 -5.29
C SER A 122 -0.93 -11.32 -6.15
N ALA A 123 -2.16 -11.86 -6.07
CA ALA A 123 -2.67 -12.83 -7.04
C ALA A 123 -2.96 -12.10 -8.38
N PRO A 124 -2.90 -12.74 -9.57
CA PRO A 124 -2.73 -12.05 -10.87
C PRO A 124 -3.65 -10.83 -11.03
N ALA A 125 -3.01 -9.66 -11.02
CA ALA A 125 -3.57 -8.44 -10.44
C ALA A 125 -4.14 -7.47 -11.47
N ALA A 126 -3.74 -7.56 -12.73
CA ALA A 126 -4.15 -6.62 -13.77
C ALA A 126 -4.12 -7.25 -15.16
N ILE A 127 -5.09 -6.89 -16.01
CA ILE A 127 -5.04 -7.14 -17.45
C ILE A 127 -4.79 -5.83 -18.17
N GLN A 128 -3.70 -5.77 -18.91
CA GLN A 128 -3.44 -4.72 -19.88
C GLN A 128 -4.16 -5.06 -21.20
N SER A 129 -5.12 -4.21 -21.61
CA SER A 129 -5.84 -4.38 -22.87
C SER A 129 -4.96 -4.02 -24.08
N ARG A 130 -5.31 -4.44 -25.29
CA ARG A 130 -4.60 -3.97 -26.50
C ARG A 130 -4.66 -2.44 -26.59
N ALA A 131 -3.58 -1.82 -27.05
CA ALA A 131 -3.53 -0.40 -27.32
C ALA A 131 -4.58 0.00 -28.37
N TYR A 132 -5.23 1.14 -28.16
CA TYR A 132 -6.18 1.76 -29.08
C TYR A 132 -5.68 3.15 -29.49
N TYR A 133 -6.10 3.59 -30.68
CA TYR A 133 -5.95 5.00 -31.04
C TYR A 133 -7.12 5.77 -30.41
N PRO A 134 -6.85 6.80 -29.59
CA PRO A 134 -7.89 7.62 -28.99
C PRO A 134 -8.64 8.48 -30.02
#